data_AF-A0A9N8DPX4-F1
#
_entry.id   AF-A0A9N8DPX4-F1
#
_cell.length_a   1.000
_cell.length_b   1.000
_cell.length_c   1.000
_cell.angle_alpha   90.00
_cell.angle_beta   90.00
_cell.angle_gamma   90.00
#
_symmetry.space_group_name_H-M   'P 1'
#
loop_
_entity.id
_entity.type
_entity.pdbx_description
1 polymer ?
#
loop_
_entity_poly.entity_id
_entity_poly.type
_entity_poly.pdbx_seq_one_letter_code
_entity_poly.pdbx_strand_id
1 'polypeptide(L)'
;MSMIRENYRLQSDRRQFGGLMMILGFCAIIQPLGGIVSSFGPDGALTTDPSEIPFWGMIAAFCLFTNGVVAVIIGYMSTVHDWSHRYLTAFSVLIIQTAFIPYITDMTAVGKGATASLEEQQFIPSDYEPTETDVKFVGAMGILGIATYGFAFVGAISFMAFCLHAYNTGTPEQRSGAYFEGRMGLYSFILALGGLAQLMLGAYCRVKFDNAVYREGIVHVAMFFVSYPTISMCVGLIQVFTGIWGVFRSVGYHSGPNDYYYQIILTAQWVAVLTLQVVAQIAYAPEGELALAAPTVAAMSLGINLMPAFLDQKMRTLPAQFDANYSALPTHRDVKELSESGSMPSGVTADEVAMPEIPETSVDEEPNMSMNMIAEIEV
;
A
#
# COMPACT_ATOMS: atom_id res chain seq x y z
N MET A 1 9.87 26.87 -25.09
CA MET A 1 10.67 26.57 -23.87
C MET A 1 9.81 26.06 -22.70
N SER A 2 8.53 26.45 -22.57
CA SER A 2 7.59 25.90 -21.57
C SER A 2 7.23 24.42 -21.79
N MET A 3 6.90 24.05 -23.03
CA MET A 3 6.47 22.69 -23.40
C MET A 3 7.53 21.60 -23.12
N ILE A 4 8.81 21.91 -23.34
CA ILE A 4 9.93 20.99 -23.04
C ILE A 4 10.01 20.73 -21.52
N ARG A 5 9.80 21.76 -20.68
CA ARG A 5 9.85 21.62 -19.22
C ARG A 5 8.67 20.80 -18.68
N GLU A 6 7.50 20.90 -19.29
CA GLU A 6 6.29 20.14 -18.93
C GLU A 6 6.47 18.63 -19.19
N ASN A 7 7.06 18.25 -20.33
CA ASN A 7 7.36 16.85 -20.65
C ASN A 7 8.32 16.20 -19.65
N TYR A 8 9.40 16.89 -19.26
CA TYR A 8 10.34 16.37 -18.27
C TYR A 8 9.70 16.17 -16.88
N ARG A 9 8.75 17.03 -16.52
CA ARG A 9 8.05 16.92 -15.24
C ARG A 9 7.12 15.71 -15.21
N LEU A 10 6.33 15.50 -16.26
CA LEU A 10 5.42 14.35 -16.36
C LEU A 10 6.20 13.03 -16.35
N GLN A 11 7.33 12.97 -17.06
CA GLN A 11 8.23 11.83 -17.04
C GLN A 11 8.80 11.59 -15.64
N SER A 12 9.27 12.64 -14.96
CA SER A 12 9.77 12.55 -13.58
C SER A 12 8.69 12.04 -12.62
N ASP A 13 7.46 12.54 -12.71
CA ASP A 13 6.35 12.08 -11.88
C ASP A 13 6.04 10.61 -12.11
N ARG A 14 5.96 10.19 -13.37
CA ARG A 14 5.75 8.79 -13.77
C ARG A 14 6.85 7.86 -13.22
N ARG A 15 8.12 8.29 -13.29
CA ARG A 15 9.24 7.55 -12.68
C ARG A 15 9.12 7.45 -11.15
N GLN A 16 8.68 8.51 -10.48
CA GLN A 16 8.47 8.49 -9.03
C GLN A 16 7.36 7.51 -8.61
N PHE A 17 6.20 7.55 -9.29
CA PHE A 17 5.13 6.58 -9.04
C PHE A 17 5.59 5.14 -9.32
N GLY A 18 6.31 4.93 -10.42
CA GLY A 18 6.91 3.64 -10.75
C GLY A 18 7.89 3.14 -9.68
N GLY A 19 8.76 4.02 -9.17
CA GLY A 19 9.80 3.65 -8.22
C GLY A 19 9.21 3.27 -6.86
N LEU A 20 8.20 4.02 -6.41
CA LEU A 20 7.48 3.70 -5.18
C LEU A 20 6.65 2.41 -5.31
N MET A 21 5.99 2.21 -6.46
CA MET A 21 5.28 0.97 -6.76
C MET A 21 6.23 -0.24 -6.77
N MET A 22 7.45 -0.06 -7.28
CA MET A 22 8.49 -1.09 -7.27
C MET A 22 8.93 -1.44 -5.84
N ILE A 23 9.20 -0.44 -5.00
CA ILE A 23 9.62 -0.64 -3.60
C ILE A 23 8.50 -1.34 -2.79
N LEU A 24 7.28 -0.83 -2.85
CA LEU A 24 6.14 -1.42 -2.13
C LEU A 24 5.75 -2.79 -2.69
N GLY A 25 5.86 -2.97 -4.01
CA GLY A 25 5.69 -4.27 -4.66
C GLY A 25 6.69 -5.30 -4.15
N PHE A 26 7.96 -4.92 -4.00
CA PHE A 26 8.99 -5.80 -3.42
C PHE A 26 8.66 -6.17 -1.97
N CYS A 27 8.18 -5.22 -1.16
CA CYS A 27 7.67 -5.52 0.18
C CYS A 27 6.50 -6.52 0.15
N ALA A 28 5.59 -6.41 -0.81
CA ALA A 28 4.46 -7.32 -0.99
C ALA A 28 4.88 -8.72 -1.47
N ILE A 29 6.05 -8.86 -2.10
CA ILE A 29 6.65 -10.17 -2.40
C ILE A 29 7.17 -10.81 -1.12
N ILE A 30 7.89 -10.07 -0.28
CA ILE A 30 8.57 -10.60 0.92
C ILE A 30 7.58 -10.99 2.01
N GLN A 31 6.60 -10.12 2.29
CA GLN A 31 5.63 -10.29 3.37
C GLN A 31 4.99 -11.70 3.43
N PRO A 32 4.43 -12.26 2.34
CA PRO A 32 3.77 -13.56 2.39
C PRO A 32 4.71 -14.77 2.39
N LEU A 33 6.03 -14.61 2.20
CA LEU A 33 6.94 -15.76 2.01
C LEU A 33 7.00 -16.69 3.22
N GLY A 34 6.99 -16.14 4.44
CA GLY A 34 6.98 -16.97 5.66
C GLY A 34 5.75 -17.88 5.71
N GLY A 35 4.58 -17.33 5.39
CA GLY A 35 3.32 -18.09 5.31
C GLY A 35 3.36 -19.15 4.21
N ILE A 36 3.77 -18.78 2.99
CA ILE A 36 3.87 -19.71 1.85
C ILE A 36 4.80 -20.88 2.19
N VAL A 37 6.01 -20.60 2.70
CA VAL A 37 6.99 -21.64 3.03
C VAL A 37 6.46 -22.57 4.12
N SER A 38 5.78 -22.03 5.14
CA SER A 38 5.20 -22.84 6.22
C SER A 38 4.10 -23.79 5.72
N SER A 39 3.34 -23.41 4.68
CA SER A 39 2.29 -24.24 4.09
C SER A 39 2.79 -25.38 3.17
N PHE A 40 4.06 -25.33 2.73
CA PHE A 40 4.65 -26.36 1.85
C PHE A 40 5.69 -27.27 2.54
N GLY A 41 5.91 -27.09 3.85
CA GLY A 41 6.87 -27.89 4.62
C GLY A 41 6.47 -29.36 4.81
N PRO A 42 7.41 -30.24 5.24
CA PRO A 42 7.12 -31.64 5.53
C PRO A 42 6.02 -31.85 6.60
N ASP A 43 5.78 -30.84 7.44
CA ASP A 43 4.69 -30.79 8.43
C ASP A 43 3.49 -29.90 7.99
N GLY A 44 3.57 -29.25 6.82
CA GLY A 44 2.80 -28.06 6.43
C GLY A 44 1.39 -28.28 5.85
N ALA A 45 0.89 -29.51 5.82
CA ALA A 45 -0.48 -29.81 5.35
C ALA A 45 -1.08 -31.06 6.01
N LEU A 46 -0.69 -31.38 7.24
CA LEU A 46 -1.21 -32.53 8.00
C LEU A 46 -2.36 -32.16 8.94
N THR A 47 -3.07 -31.03 8.70
CA THR A 47 -4.40 -30.87 9.29
C THR A 47 -5.38 -31.62 8.39
N THR A 48 -5.98 -32.69 8.91
CA THR A 48 -7.03 -33.46 8.22
C THR A 48 -8.34 -32.67 8.05
N ASP A 49 -8.38 -31.44 8.58
CA ASP A 49 -9.53 -30.55 8.50
C ASP A 49 -9.27 -29.38 7.52
N PRO A 50 -9.83 -29.41 6.30
CA PRO A 50 -9.75 -28.31 5.33
C PRO A 50 -10.59 -27.08 5.71
N SER A 51 -11.35 -27.12 6.82
CA SER A 51 -12.13 -26.00 7.35
C SER A 51 -11.37 -25.15 8.38
N GLU A 52 -10.27 -25.68 8.91
CA GLU A 52 -9.26 -24.89 9.60
C GLU A 52 -8.54 -24.01 8.56
N ILE A 53 -7.82 -23.00 8.98
CA ILE A 53 -7.47 -21.83 8.17
C ILE A 53 -6.31 -21.99 7.12
N PRO A 54 -5.66 -23.16 6.84
CA PRO A 54 -4.48 -23.19 5.94
C PRO A 54 -4.71 -22.81 4.47
N PHE A 55 -5.82 -23.24 3.85
CA PHE A 55 -6.00 -23.09 2.39
C PHE A 55 -6.24 -21.63 1.97
N TRP A 56 -7.14 -20.93 2.68
CA TRP A 56 -7.46 -19.54 2.38
C TRP A 56 -6.31 -18.59 2.73
N GLY A 57 -5.53 -18.90 3.78
CA GLY A 57 -4.29 -18.21 4.09
C GLY A 57 -3.26 -18.35 2.96
N MET A 58 -3.11 -19.56 2.40
CA MET A 58 -2.24 -19.81 1.26
C MET A 58 -2.69 -19.05 0.00
N ILE A 59 -3.98 -19.10 -0.35
CA ILE A 59 -4.53 -18.35 -1.50
C ILE A 59 -4.27 -16.85 -1.33
N ALA A 60 -4.59 -16.32 -0.15
CA ALA A 60 -4.33 -14.92 0.19
C ALA A 60 -2.86 -14.55 -0.03
N ALA A 61 -1.94 -15.36 0.50
CA ALA A 61 -0.51 -15.16 0.35
C ALA A 61 -0.06 -15.16 -1.13
N PHE A 62 -0.61 -16.06 -1.96
CA PHE A 62 -0.36 -16.07 -3.41
C PHE A 62 -0.91 -14.84 -4.13
N CYS A 63 -2.10 -14.36 -3.76
CA CYS A 63 -2.66 -13.12 -4.30
C CYS A 63 -1.74 -11.93 -4.01
N LEU A 64 -1.25 -11.79 -2.77
CA LEU A 64 -0.33 -10.72 -2.40
C LEU A 64 1.03 -10.83 -3.10
N PHE A 65 1.59 -12.04 -3.17
CA PHE A 65 2.85 -12.31 -3.88
C PHE A 65 2.75 -11.95 -5.36
N THR A 66 1.70 -12.40 -6.04
CA THR A 66 1.46 -12.12 -7.47
C THR A 66 1.33 -10.62 -7.70
N ASN A 67 0.62 -9.92 -6.81
CA ASN A 67 0.53 -8.46 -6.84
C ASN A 67 1.89 -7.78 -6.68
N GLY A 68 2.71 -8.27 -5.75
CA GLY A 68 4.07 -7.77 -5.56
C GLY A 68 4.91 -7.90 -6.83
N VAL A 69 4.87 -9.07 -7.49
CA VAL A 69 5.58 -9.32 -8.76
C VAL A 69 5.11 -8.38 -9.87
N VAL A 70 3.79 -8.27 -10.07
CA VAL A 70 3.22 -7.38 -11.08
C VAL A 70 3.59 -5.92 -10.79
N ALA A 71 3.51 -5.49 -9.53
CA ALA A 71 3.88 -4.14 -9.12
C ALA A 71 5.37 -3.84 -9.34
N VAL A 72 6.26 -4.79 -9.05
CA VAL A 72 7.70 -4.66 -9.34
C VAL A 72 7.96 -4.54 -10.83
N ILE A 73 7.36 -5.40 -11.66
CA ILE A 73 7.58 -5.37 -13.13
C ILE A 73 7.11 -4.03 -13.70
N ILE A 74 5.88 -3.60 -13.37
CA ILE A 74 5.32 -2.35 -13.88
C ILE A 74 6.10 -1.14 -13.36
N GLY A 75 6.44 -1.15 -12.07
CA GLY A 75 7.24 -0.11 -11.45
C GLY A 75 8.63 0.00 -12.10
N TYR A 76 9.29 -1.13 -12.34
CA TYR A 76 10.58 -1.19 -13.02
C TYR A 76 10.50 -0.64 -14.45
N MET A 77 9.52 -1.08 -15.25
CA MET A 77 9.35 -0.58 -16.61
C MET A 77 9.12 0.93 -16.65
N SER A 78 8.28 1.43 -15.73
CA SER A 78 7.96 2.86 -15.64
C SER A 78 9.14 3.71 -15.16
N THR A 79 9.98 3.17 -14.28
CA THR A 79 11.08 3.92 -13.62
C THR A 79 12.38 3.88 -14.43
N VAL A 80 12.73 2.70 -14.93
CA VAL A 80 14.03 2.43 -15.56
C VAL A 80 13.95 2.57 -17.08
N HIS A 81 12.90 2.03 -17.69
CA HIS A 81 12.75 2.01 -19.15
C HIS A 81 11.88 3.14 -19.69
N ASP A 82 11.32 3.99 -18.80
CA ASP A 82 10.38 5.03 -19.20
C ASP A 82 9.20 4.50 -20.03
N TRP A 83 8.86 3.23 -19.82
CA TRP A 83 7.86 2.55 -20.61
C TRP A 83 6.70 2.15 -19.72
N SER A 84 5.49 2.50 -20.15
CA SER A 84 4.28 2.12 -19.44
C SER A 84 3.13 2.04 -20.43
N HIS A 85 2.39 0.92 -20.39
CA HIS A 85 1.29 0.66 -21.30
C HIS A 85 -0.06 0.82 -20.57
N ARG A 86 -1.04 1.46 -21.23
CA ARG A 86 -2.38 1.69 -20.65
C ARG A 86 -3.07 0.39 -20.24
N TYR A 87 -2.98 -0.67 -21.05
CA TYR A 87 -3.59 -1.97 -20.73
C TYR A 87 -2.86 -2.69 -19.60
N LEU A 88 -1.53 -2.60 -19.54
CA LEU A 88 -0.74 -3.19 -18.46
C LEU A 88 -1.08 -2.54 -17.12
N THR A 89 -1.19 -1.21 -17.10
CA THR A 89 -1.57 -0.47 -15.89
C THR A 89 -3.04 -0.68 -15.51
N ALA A 90 -3.95 -0.79 -16.47
CA ALA A 90 -5.35 -1.17 -16.20
C ALA A 90 -5.46 -2.58 -15.60
N PHE A 91 -4.74 -3.54 -16.18
CA PHE A 91 -4.67 -4.91 -15.67
C PHE A 91 -4.11 -4.94 -14.24
N SER A 92 -3.04 -4.16 -13.97
CA SER A 92 -2.50 -4.02 -12.62
C SER A 92 -3.51 -3.50 -11.62
N VAL A 93 -4.29 -2.48 -11.99
CA VAL A 93 -5.34 -1.92 -11.14
C VAL A 93 -6.35 -3.00 -10.72
N LEU A 94 -6.72 -3.90 -11.64
CA LEU A 94 -7.63 -5.01 -11.37
C LEU A 94 -6.99 -6.06 -10.46
N ILE A 95 -5.76 -6.51 -10.75
CA ILE A 95 -5.09 -7.52 -9.92
C ILE A 95 -4.86 -6.99 -8.50
N ILE A 96 -4.47 -5.72 -8.34
CA ILE A 96 -4.19 -5.14 -7.00
C ILE A 96 -5.41 -5.18 -6.07
N GLN A 97 -6.64 -5.23 -6.59
CA GLN A 97 -7.82 -5.43 -5.73
C GLN A 97 -7.78 -6.76 -4.99
N THR A 98 -7.18 -7.81 -5.58
CA THR A 98 -7.00 -9.12 -4.94
C THR A 98 -6.00 -9.08 -3.79
N ALA A 99 -5.12 -8.06 -3.71
CA ALA A 99 -4.19 -7.89 -2.59
C ALA A 99 -4.90 -7.57 -1.26
N PHE A 100 -6.17 -7.15 -1.29
CA PHE A 100 -6.98 -6.97 -0.07
C PHE A 100 -7.42 -8.29 0.56
N ILE A 101 -7.46 -9.39 -0.20
CA ILE A 101 -7.90 -10.71 0.29
C ILE A 101 -7.15 -11.15 1.56
N PRO A 102 -5.79 -11.14 1.61
CA PRO A 102 -5.07 -11.48 2.84
C PRO A 102 -5.52 -10.69 4.06
N TYR A 103 -5.73 -9.39 3.93
CA TYR A 103 -6.11 -8.55 5.05
C TYR A 103 -7.54 -8.83 5.52
N ILE A 104 -8.45 -9.14 4.60
CA ILE A 104 -9.82 -9.56 4.94
C ILE A 104 -9.80 -10.93 5.66
N THR A 105 -8.99 -11.87 5.16
CA THR A 105 -8.78 -13.17 5.78
C THR A 105 -8.19 -13.03 7.18
N ASP A 106 -7.17 -12.20 7.36
CA ASP A 106 -6.52 -11.95 8.66
C ASP A 106 -7.48 -11.27 9.63
N MET A 107 -8.27 -10.28 9.20
CA MET A 107 -9.31 -9.67 10.05
C MET A 107 -10.35 -10.70 10.50
N THR A 108 -10.72 -11.63 9.60
CA THR A 108 -11.65 -12.72 9.92
C THR A 108 -11.03 -13.69 10.92
N ALA A 109 -9.75 -14.04 10.74
CA ALA A 109 -9.02 -14.91 11.66
C ALA A 109 -8.90 -14.28 13.06
N VAL A 110 -8.54 -13.00 13.14
CA VAL A 110 -8.51 -12.26 14.41
C VAL A 110 -9.90 -12.17 15.03
N GLY A 111 -10.93 -11.92 14.23
CA GLY A 111 -12.32 -11.90 14.69
C GLY A 111 -12.76 -13.24 15.30
N LYS A 112 -12.43 -14.37 14.64
CA LYS A 112 -12.69 -15.71 15.18
C LYS A 112 -11.95 -15.95 16.48
N GLY A 113 -10.65 -15.63 16.52
CA GLY A 113 -9.83 -15.76 17.74
C GLY A 113 -10.34 -14.90 18.90
N ALA A 114 -10.94 -13.74 18.61
CA ALA A 114 -11.53 -12.87 19.61
C ALA A 114 -12.83 -13.43 20.23
N THR A 115 -13.46 -14.40 19.56
CA THR A 115 -14.67 -15.09 19.99
C THR A 115 -14.44 -16.53 20.45
N ALA A 116 -13.20 -17.02 20.34
CA ALA A 116 -12.82 -18.35 20.77
C ALA A 116 -12.84 -18.47 22.30
N SER A 117 -12.85 -19.69 22.81
CA SER A 117 -12.70 -19.93 24.24
C SER A 117 -11.33 -19.46 24.76
N LEU A 118 -11.21 -19.23 26.06
CA LEU A 118 -9.94 -18.78 26.67
C LEU A 118 -8.80 -19.79 26.50
N GLU A 119 -9.13 -21.07 26.34
CA GLU A 119 -8.17 -22.15 26.11
C GLU A 119 -7.68 -22.19 24.65
N GLU A 120 -8.46 -21.68 23.70
CA GLU A 120 -8.17 -21.73 22.25
C GLU A 120 -7.57 -20.43 21.70
N GLN A 121 -7.77 -19.30 22.39
CA GLN A 121 -7.25 -18.01 21.94
C GLN A 121 -5.71 -17.97 22.02
N GLN A 122 -5.09 -17.32 21.03
CA GLN A 122 -3.63 -17.24 20.89
C GLN A 122 -3.08 -15.82 21.07
N PHE A 123 -3.91 -14.86 21.48
CA PHE A 123 -3.50 -13.45 21.54
C PHE A 123 -2.77 -13.10 22.82
N ILE A 124 -3.21 -13.68 23.94
CA ILE A 124 -2.73 -13.38 25.28
C ILE A 124 -2.29 -14.69 25.92
N PRO A 125 -1.04 -14.82 26.41
CA PRO A 125 -0.60 -16.00 27.14
C PRO A 125 -1.53 -16.33 28.32
N SER A 126 -1.77 -17.63 28.55
CA SER A 126 -2.65 -18.13 29.62
C SER A 126 -2.17 -17.73 31.02
N ASP A 127 -0.86 -17.55 31.18
CA ASP A 127 -0.22 -17.17 32.45
C ASP A 127 -0.65 -15.78 32.93
N TYR A 128 -1.16 -14.94 32.02
CA TYR A 128 -1.73 -13.63 32.36
C TYR A 128 -3.21 -13.68 32.79
N GLU A 129 -3.78 -14.88 32.96
CA GLU A 129 -5.16 -15.12 33.37
C GLU A 129 -6.18 -14.22 32.62
N PRO A 130 -6.19 -14.25 31.26
CA PRO A 130 -7.03 -13.35 30.48
C PRO A 130 -8.52 -13.64 30.70
N THR A 131 -9.32 -12.58 30.73
CA THR A 131 -10.79 -12.67 30.67
C THR A 131 -11.28 -12.56 29.23
N GLU A 132 -12.51 -12.98 28.96
CA GLU A 132 -13.12 -12.83 27.61
C GLU A 132 -13.13 -11.37 27.13
N THR A 133 -13.26 -10.42 28.05
CA THR A 133 -13.29 -8.99 27.70
C THR A 133 -11.92 -8.55 27.21
N ASP A 134 -10.85 -9.09 27.78
CA ASP A 134 -9.48 -8.77 27.43
C ASP A 134 -9.17 -9.27 26.03
N VAL A 135 -9.57 -10.50 25.72
CA VAL A 135 -9.42 -11.12 24.39
C VAL A 135 -10.20 -10.34 23.33
N LYS A 136 -11.45 -9.95 23.61
CA LYS A 136 -12.27 -9.12 22.71
C LYS A 136 -11.65 -7.75 22.45
N PHE A 137 -11.11 -7.10 23.47
CA PHE A 137 -10.45 -5.81 23.34
C PHE A 137 -9.17 -5.91 22.50
N VAL A 138 -8.29 -6.87 22.81
CA VAL A 138 -7.04 -7.10 22.06
C VAL A 138 -7.37 -7.46 20.60
N GLY A 139 -8.34 -8.34 20.37
CA GLY A 139 -8.83 -8.68 19.03
C GLY A 139 -9.35 -7.47 18.25
N ALA A 140 -10.13 -6.59 18.88
CA ALA A 140 -10.63 -5.36 18.24
C ALA A 140 -9.49 -4.40 17.85
N MET A 141 -8.46 -4.25 18.70
CA MET A 141 -7.27 -3.47 18.37
C MET A 141 -6.50 -4.11 17.22
N GLY A 142 -6.39 -5.45 17.19
CA GLY A 142 -5.80 -6.19 16.09
C GLY A 142 -6.50 -5.95 14.75
N ILE A 143 -7.83 -6.04 14.71
CA ILE A 143 -8.63 -5.76 13.50
C ILE A 143 -8.44 -4.32 13.02
N LEU A 144 -8.53 -3.34 13.93
CA LEU A 144 -8.29 -1.93 13.60
C LEU A 144 -6.86 -1.73 13.07
N GLY A 145 -5.91 -2.46 13.65
CA GLY A 145 -4.56 -2.57 13.17
C GLY A 145 -4.48 -3.03 11.71
N ILE A 146 -4.98 -4.23 11.42
CA ILE A 146 -4.96 -4.80 10.07
C ILE A 146 -5.62 -3.84 9.08
N ALA A 147 -6.77 -3.27 9.46
CA ALA A 147 -7.49 -2.33 8.64
C ALA A 147 -6.63 -1.10 8.30
N THR A 148 -5.96 -0.50 9.28
CA THR A 148 -5.17 0.73 9.07
C THR A 148 -3.87 0.46 8.31
N TYR A 149 -3.06 -0.51 8.73
CA TYR A 149 -1.78 -0.82 8.10
C TYR A 149 -1.97 -1.52 6.74
N GLY A 150 -2.93 -2.44 6.63
CA GLY A 150 -3.27 -3.13 5.39
C GLY A 150 -3.86 -2.17 4.34
N PHE A 151 -4.79 -1.29 4.75
CA PHE A 151 -5.28 -0.24 3.86
C PHE A 151 -4.15 0.68 3.43
N ALA A 152 -3.29 1.13 4.36
CA ALA A 152 -2.22 2.05 3.99
C ALA A 152 -1.24 1.40 3.01
N PHE A 153 -0.87 0.14 3.22
CA PHE A 153 0.08 -0.57 2.38
C PHE A 153 -0.49 -0.95 1.00
N VAL A 154 -1.62 -1.66 0.94
CA VAL A 154 -2.24 -2.05 -0.35
C VAL A 154 -2.86 -0.85 -1.06
N GLY A 155 -3.45 0.07 -0.29
CA GLY A 155 -3.97 1.31 -0.80
C GLY A 155 -2.87 2.14 -1.47
N ALA A 156 -1.64 2.14 -0.93
CA ALA A 156 -0.50 2.82 -1.54
C ALA A 156 -0.19 2.23 -2.92
N ILE A 157 -0.07 0.91 -3.01
CA ILE A 157 0.22 0.22 -4.28
C ILE A 157 -0.91 0.49 -5.30
N SER A 158 -2.16 0.38 -4.86
CA SER A 158 -3.35 0.70 -5.67
C SER A 158 -3.29 2.12 -6.19
N PHE A 159 -3.01 3.07 -5.30
CA PHE A 159 -2.92 4.48 -5.60
C PHE A 159 -1.85 4.79 -6.65
N MET A 160 -0.65 4.19 -6.50
CA MET A 160 0.43 4.35 -7.47
C MET A 160 0.03 3.80 -8.84
N ALA A 161 -0.62 2.62 -8.89
CA ALA A 161 -1.11 2.02 -10.13
C ALA A 161 -2.18 2.90 -10.82
N PHE A 162 -3.13 3.44 -10.05
CA PHE A 162 -4.15 4.37 -10.55
C PHE A 162 -3.54 5.71 -11.02
N CYS A 163 -2.45 6.17 -10.40
CA CYS A 163 -1.72 7.34 -10.87
C CYS A 163 -1.03 7.02 -12.21
N LEU A 164 -0.25 5.93 -12.29
CA LEU A 164 0.40 5.52 -13.55
C LEU A 164 -0.61 5.32 -14.69
N HIS A 165 -1.76 4.71 -14.41
CA HIS A 165 -2.80 4.54 -15.41
C HIS A 165 -3.30 5.89 -15.95
N ALA A 166 -3.59 6.86 -15.08
CA ALA A 166 -4.03 8.19 -15.49
C ALA A 166 -3.00 8.92 -16.37
N TYR A 167 -1.71 8.78 -16.05
CA TYR A 167 -0.63 9.33 -16.89
C TYR A 167 -0.59 8.65 -18.27
N ASN A 168 -0.84 7.34 -18.35
CA ASN A 168 -0.86 6.60 -19.61
C ASN A 168 -2.13 6.82 -20.45
N THR A 169 -3.22 7.26 -19.86
CA THR A 169 -4.46 7.60 -20.57
C THR A 169 -4.54 9.07 -20.96
N GLY A 170 -3.49 9.86 -20.71
CA GLY A 170 -3.46 11.28 -21.06
C GLY A 170 -4.34 12.15 -20.16
N THR A 171 -4.61 11.71 -18.94
CA THR A 171 -5.38 12.49 -17.94
C THR A 171 -4.59 12.80 -16.66
N PRO A 172 -3.31 13.24 -16.75
CA PRO A 172 -2.50 13.53 -15.57
C PRO A 172 -3.06 14.72 -14.75
N GLU A 173 -3.88 15.58 -15.35
CA GLU A 173 -4.48 16.73 -14.68
C GLU A 173 -5.44 16.35 -13.54
N GLN A 174 -5.96 15.12 -13.55
CA GLN A 174 -6.77 14.60 -12.45
C GLN A 174 -5.93 14.32 -11.18
N ARG A 175 -4.61 14.41 -11.28
CA ARG A 175 -3.64 14.22 -10.18
C ARG A 175 -3.04 15.56 -9.78
N SER A 176 -3.88 16.54 -9.48
CA SER A 176 -3.45 17.88 -9.06
C SER A 176 -2.99 17.94 -7.60
N GLY A 177 -2.42 19.06 -7.18
CA GLY A 177 -2.07 19.33 -5.79
C GLY A 177 -3.26 19.13 -4.84
N ALA A 178 -4.46 19.58 -5.22
CA ALA A 178 -5.68 19.40 -4.43
C ALA A 178 -6.12 17.93 -4.32
N TYR A 179 -5.89 17.12 -5.36
CA TYR A 179 -6.10 15.68 -5.29
C TYR A 179 -5.15 15.02 -4.27
N PHE A 180 -3.87 15.38 -4.30
CA PHE A 180 -2.88 14.87 -3.34
C PHE A 180 -3.11 15.38 -1.92
N GLU A 181 -3.65 16.58 -1.77
CA GLU A 181 -4.08 17.16 -0.48
C GLU A 181 -5.12 16.29 0.22
N GLY A 182 -6.22 15.97 -0.46
CA GLY A 182 -7.27 15.12 0.11
C GLY A 182 -6.75 13.71 0.44
N ARG A 183 -5.84 13.17 -0.38
CA ARG A 183 -5.19 11.88 -0.11
C ARG A 183 -4.25 11.96 1.08
N MET A 184 -3.48 13.04 1.21
CA MET A 184 -2.58 13.29 2.33
C MET A 184 -3.35 13.29 3.65
N GLY A 185 -4.50 13.97 3.70
CA GLY A 185 -5.39 13.97 4.86
C GLY A 185 -5.87 12.56 5.23
N LEU A 186 -6.32 11.78 4.24
CA LEU A 186 -6.78 10.40 4.44
C LEU A 186 -5.67 9.50 5.02
N TYR A 187 -4.49 9.46 4.40
CA TYR A 187 -3.40 8.59 4.87
C TYR A 187 -2.85 9.03 6.23
N SER A 188 -2.84 10.33 6.52
CA SER A 188 -2.42 10.86 7.83
C SER A 188 -3.44 10.53 8.93
N PHE A 189 -4.73 10.56 8.60
CA PHE A 189 -5.79 10.11 9.51
C PHE A 189 -5.67 8.60 9.80
N ILE A 190 -5.41 7.80 8.77
CA ILE A 190 -5.20 6.34 8.94
C ILE A 190 -3.95 6.05 9.78
N LEU A 191 -2.88 6.81 9.59
CA LEU A 191 -1.70 6.74 10.46
C LEU A 191 -2.04 7.05 11.92
N ALA A 192 -2.84 8.10 12.17
CA ALA A 192 -3.28 8.44 13.52
C ALA A 192 -4.15 7.33 14.13
N LEU A 193 -5.05 6.71 13.36
CA LEU A 193 -5.87 5.58 13.82
C LEU A 193 -5.03 4.35 14.15
N GLY A 194 -4.04 4.00 13.31
CA GLY A 194 -3.11 2.91 13.57
C GLY A 194 -2.30 3.15 14.85
N GLY A 195 -1.81 4.38 15.03
CA GLY A 195 -1.13 4.80 16.24
C GLY A 195 -2.02 4.76 17.49
N LEU A 196 -3.29 5.15 17.36
CA LEU A 196 -4.26 5.11 18.46
C LEU A 196 -4.55 3.68 18.89
N ALA A 197 -4.72 2.76 17.94
CA ALA A 197 -4.91 1.34 18.24
C ALA A 197 -3.71 0.78 19.01
N GLN A 198 -2.49 1.09 18.55
CA GLN A 198 -1.25 0.67 19.22
C GLN A 198 -1.11 1.28 20.62
N LEU A 199 -1.41 2.58 20.76
CA LEU A 199 -1.39 3.28 22.04
C LEU A 199 -2.38 2.69 23.04
N MET A 200 -3.62 2.47 22.60
CA MET A 200 -4.67 1.88 23.42
C MET A 200 -4.32 0.47 23.85
N LEU A 201 -3.80 -0.36 22.94
CA LEU A 201 -3.35 -1.71 23.27
C LEU A 201 -2.20 -1.68 24.29
N GLY A 202 -1.18 -0.84 24.08
CA GLY A 202 -0.07 -0.69 25.02
C GLY A 202 -0.52 -0.20 26.40
N ALA A 203 -1.39 0.81 26.44
CA ALA A 203 -1.93 1.33 27.70
C ALA A 203 -2.78 0.28 28.44
N TYR A 204 -3.58 -0.47 27.70
CA TYR A 204 -4.41 -1.53 28.24
C TYR A 204 -3.58 -2.67 28.83
N CYS A 205 -2.62 -3.19 28.07
CA CYS A 205 -1.68 -4.21 28.54
C CYS A 205 -0.97 -3.76 29.83
N ARG A 206 -0.48 -2.51 29.85
CA ARG A 206 0.19 -1.92 31.03
C ARG A 206 -0.69 -1.91 32.29
N VAL A 207 -1.97 -1.58 32.15
CA VAL A 207 -2.89 -1.51 33.29
C VAL A 207 -3.33 -2.90 33.75
N LYS A 208 -3.51 -3.83 32.81
CA LYS A 208 -4.10 -5.14 33.09
C LYS A 208 -3.07 -6.19 33.51
N PHE A 209 -1.90 -6.21 32.88
CA PHE A 209 -0.87 -7.24 33.06
C PHE A 209 0.42 -6.68 33.68
N ASP A 210 0.34 -5.52 34.34
CA ASP A 210 1.44 -4.79 34.98
C ASP A 210 2.46 -4.15 34.00
N ASN A 211 3.33 -3.30 34.56
CA ASN A 211 4.35 -2.48 33.90
C ASN A 211 5.64 -3.24 33.56
N ALA A 212 5.79 -4.48 34.04
CA ALA A 212 6.99 -5.25 33.87
C ALA A 212 7.15 -5.75 32.43
N VAL A 213 8.37 -6.18 32.10
CA VAL A 213 8.62 -6.94 30.87
C VAL A 213 7.82 -8.22 30.94
N TYR A 214 7.06 -8.50 29.88
CA TYR A 214 6.31 -9.74 29.75
C TYR A 214 7.28 -10.90 29.50
N ARG A 215 7.49 -11.70 30.56
CA ARG A 215 8.45 -12.82 30.59
C ARG A 215 7.81 -14.17 30.25
N GLU A 216 6.51 -14.29 30.47
CA GLU A 216 5.74 -15.53 30.32
C GLU A 216 5.17 -15.67 28.90
N GLY A 217 5.32 -14.63 28.07
CA GLY A 217 4.93 -14.64 26.67
C GLY A 217 4.53 -13.24 26.20
N ILE A 218 4.44 -13.07 24.88
CA ILE A 218 4.12 -11.78 24.26
C ILE A 218 2.62 -11.69 24.02
N VAL A 219 2.02 -10.53 24.30
CA VAL A 219 0.67 -10.24 23.79
C VAL A 219 0.81 -9.89 22.31
N HIS A 220 0.29 -10.76 21.45
CA HIS A 220 0.43 -10.66 20.00
C HIS A 220 -0.94 -10.69 19.34
N VAL A 221 -1.21 -9.68 18.52
CA VAL A 221 -2.40 -9.67 17.66
C VAL A 221 -2.09 -8.95 16.37
N ALA A 222 -2.28 -9.64 15.24
CA ALA A 222 -1.98 -9.13 13.90
C ALA A 222 -0.55 -8.58 13.78
N MET A 223 -0.36 -7.27 13.57
CA MET A 223 0.96 -6.65 13.49
C MET A 223 1.43 -5.99 14.80
N PHE A 224 0.65 -6.14 15.88
CA PHE A 224 1.01 -5.64 17.20
C PHE A 224 1.66 -6.73 18.04
N PHE A 225 2.87 -6.41 18.51
CA PHE A 225 3.69 -7.24 19.38
C PHE A 225 3.98 -6.44 20.64
N VAL A 226 3.48 -6.88 21.79
CA VAL A 226 3.61 -6.17 23.05
C VAL A 226 4.31 -7.08 24.05
N SER A 227 5.63 -6.93 24.14
CA SER A 227 6.49 -7.47 25.20
C SER A 227 6.79 -6.37 26.24
N TYR A 228 6.85 -5.12 25.76
CA TYR A 228 7.02 -3.89 26.53
C TYR A 228 5.84 -2.95 26.24
N PRO A 229 4.86 -2.84 27.15
CA PRO A 229 3.72 -1.95 26.97
C PRO A 229 4.13 -0.49 26.75
N THR A 230 5.17 -0.04 27.44
CA THR A 230 5.71 1.33 27.32
C THR A 230 6.25 1.63 25.92
N ILE A 231 6.88 0.66 25.25
CA ILE A 231 7.35 0.84 23.87
C ILE A 231 6.15 0.97 22.93
N SER A 232 5.14 0.11 23.08
CA SER A 232 3.92 0.16 22.27
C SER A 232 3.20 1.51 22.43
N MET A 233 3.07 2.00 23.66
CA MET A 233 2.53 3.35 23.94
C MET A 233 3.37 4.46 23.31
N CYS A 234 4.70 4.40 23.40
CA CYS A 234 5.59 5.41 22.85
C CYS A 234 5.46 5.50 21.32
N VAL A 235 5.54 4.36 20.63
CA VAL A 235 5.40 4.30 19.17
C VAL A 235 3.99 4.75 18.75
N GLY A 236 2.95 4.28 19.44
CA GLY A 236 1.57 4.70 19.19
C GLY A 236 1.38 6.21 19.35
N LEU A 237 1.93 6.83 20.40
CA LEU A 237 1.89 8.28 20.60
C LEU A 237 2.57 9.04 19.46
N ILE A 238 3.77 8.61 19.04
CA ILE A 238 4.49 9.24 17.93
C ILE A 238 3.62 9.19 16.66
N GLN A 239 3.03 8.04 16.34
CA GLN A 239 2.13 7.87 15.18
C GLN A 239 0.85 8.72 15.26
N VAL A 240 0.24 8.84 16.45
CA VAL A 240 -0.93 9.72 16.65
C VAL A 240 -0.56 11.17 16.39
N PHE A 241 0.52 11.66 16.99
CA PHE A 241 0.92 13.06 16.85
C PHE A 241 1.33 13.41 15.42
N THR A 242 2.09 12.55 14.74
CA THR A 242 2.47 12.77 13.35
C THR A 242 1.29 12.67 12.41
N GLY A 243 0.38 11.71 12.62
CA GLY A 243 -0.84 11.58 11.82
C GLY A 243 -1.75 12.80 11.96
N ILE A 244 -1.99 13.27 13.20
CA ILE A 244 -2.76 14.51 13.44
C ILE A 244 -2.07 15.72 12.79
N TRP A 245 -0.74 15.83 12.92
CA TRP A 245 -0.01 16.91 12.27
C TRP A 245 -0.13 16.83 10.74
N GLY A 246 -0.07 15.64 10.15
CA GLY A 246 -0.30 15.42 8.72
C GLY A 246 -1.69 15.86 8.26
N VAL A 247 -2.74 15.62 9.05
CA VAL A 247 -4.10 16.12 8.76
C VAL A 247 -4.15 17.65 8.79
N PHE A 248 -3.50 18.30 9.76
CA PHE A 248 -3.41 19.76 9.77
C PHE A 248 -2.62 20.31 8.58
N ARG A 249 -1.55 19.60 8.18
CA ARG A 249 -0.76 19.96 7.00
C ARG A 249 -1.56 19.85 5.72
N SER A 250 -2.43 18.83 5.59
CA SER A 250 -3.29 18.73 4.41
C SER A 250 -4.22 19.93 4.26
N VAL A 251 -4.68 20.57 5.34
CA VAL A 251 -5.52 21.78 5.23
C VAL A 251 -4.71 23.08 5.12
N GLY A 252 -3.40 23.00 4.85
CA GLY A 252 -2.55 24.16 4.59
C GLY A 252 -1.70 24.66 5.77
N TYR A 253 -1.68 23.97 6.92
CA TYR A 253 -0.80 24.35 8.02
C TYR A 253 0.67 24.04 7.70
N HIS A 254 1.56 25.04 7.70
CA HIS A 254 3.00 24.87 7.39
C HIS A 254 3.29 24.22 6.02
N SER A 255 2.54 24.56 4.97
CA SER A 255 2.60 23.92 3.65
C SER A 255 3.64 24.49 2.67
N GLY A 256 4.72 25.09 3.16
CA GLY A 256 5.74 25.70 2.29
C GLY A 256 6.43 24.69 1.35
N PRO A 257 6.81 25.07 0.11
CA PRO A 257 7.40 24.17 -0.88
C PRO A 257 8.81 23.66 -0.50
N ASN A 258 9.51 24.33 0.42
CA ASN A 258 10.85 23.97 0.89
C ASN A 258 10.87 23.47 2.35
N ASP A 259 9.70 23.14 2.91
CA ASP A 259 9.61 22.52 4.23
C ASP A 259 9.87 21.00 4.06
N TYR A 260 10.83 20.41 4.75
CA TYR A 260 11.05 18.95 4.70
C TYR A 260 10.87 18.30 6.07
N TYR A 261 10.41 19.06 7.07
CA TYR A 261 10.35 18.61 8.46
C TYR A 261 9.39 17.44 8.63
N TYR A 262 8.27 17.46 7.91
CA TYR A 262 7.29 16.38 7.98
C TYR A 262 7.84 15.06 7.40
N GLN A 263 8.52 15.08 6.25
CA GLN A 263 9.19 13.90 5.68
C GLN A 263 10.27 13.36 6.63
N ILE A 264 11.07 14.24 7.22
CA ILE A 264 12.13 13.87 8.15
C ILE A 264 11.53 13.21 9.40
N ILE A 265 10.45 13.76 9.94
CA ILE A 265 9.79 13.22 11.14
C ILE A 265 9.12 11.88 10.85
N LEU A 266 8.49 11.69 9.69
CA LEU A 266 7.96 10.38 9.29
C LEU A 266 9.06 9.33 9.08
N THR A 267 10.21 9.75 8.54
CA THR A 267 11.38 8.86 8.41
C THR A 267 11.91 8.46 9.79
N ALA A 268 12.05 9.43 10.70
CA ALA A 268 12.48 9.18 12.07
C ALA A 268 11.48 8.29 12.83
N GLN A 269 10.17 8.50 12.62
CA GLN A 269 9.12 7.64 13.14
C GLN A 269 9.24 6.22 12.59
N TRP A 270 9.41 6.05 11.28
CA TRP A 270 9.57 4.72 10.69
C TRP A 270 10.80 3.99 11.23
N VAL A 271 11.93 4.69 11.37
CA VAL A 271 13.12 4.14 12.04
C VAL A 271 12.81 3.74 13.48
N ALA A 272 12.08 4.57 14.24
CA ALA A 272 11.65 4.23 15.60
C ALA A 272 10.74 2.99 15.63
N VAL A 273 9.82 2.85 14.68
CA VAL A 273 8.98 1.64 14.53
C VAL A 273 9.86 0.43 14.24
N LEU A 274 10.81 0.52 13.30
CA LEU A 274 11.71 -0.58 13.00
C LEU A 274 12.54 -0.99 14.23
N THR A 275 13.13 -0.03 14.94
CA THR A 275 14.01 -0.35 16.08
C THR A 275 13.23 -0.81 17.30
N LEU A 276 12.18 -0.08 17.67
CA LEU A 276 11.45 -0.31 18.91
C LEU A 276 10.38 -1.38 18.75
N GLN A 277 9.59 -1.33 17.67
CA GLN A 277 8.46 -2.24 17.49
C GLN A 277 8.86 -3.53 16.76
N VAL A 278 9.69 -3.46 15.72
CA VAL A 278 10.06 -4.65 14.95
C VAL A 278 11.25 -5.36 15.58
N VAL A 279 12.37 -4.68 15.78
CA VAL A 279 13.58 -5.32 16.33
C VAL A 279 13.41 -5.62 17.80
N ALA A 280 13.12 -4.62 18.65
CA ALA A 280 13.09 -4.86 20.09
C ALA A 280 11.93 -5.78 20.50
N GLN A 281 10.66 -5.47 20.20
CA GLN A 281 9.54 -6.31 20.69
C GLN A 281 9.61 -7.76 20.19
N ILE A 282 9.89 -7.98 18.90
CA ILE A 282 9.92 -9.34 18.32
C ILE A 282 11.14 -10.13 18.78
N ALA A 283 12.30 -9.50 19.00
CA ALA A 283 13.48 -10.20 19.50
C ALA A 283 13.31 -10.74 20.93
N TYR A 284 12.33 -10.23 21.69
CA TYR A 284 11.97 -10.78 23.00
C TYR A 284 11.03 -11.98 22.91
N ALA A 285 10.60 -12.40 21.72
CA ALA A 285 9.80 -13.61 21.56
C ALA A 285 10.62 -14.84 22.00
N PRO A 286 10.07 -15.71 22.85
CA PRO A 286 10.72 -16.97 23.20
C PRO A 286 11.10 -17.73 21.92
N GLU A 287 12.31 -18.28 21.92
CA GLU A 287 12.78 -19.22 20.88
C GLU A 287 12.71 -18.71 19.42
N GLY A 288 12.49 -17.41 19.21
CA GLY A 288 12.37 -16.82 17.88
C GLY A 288 11.07 -17.16 17.14
N GLU A 289 10.03 -17.61 17.83
CA GLU A 289 8.74 -18.03 17.24
C GLU A 289 8.12 -16.97 16.30
N LEU A 290 8.38 -15.70 16.57
CA LEU A 290 7.80 -14.57 15.83
C LEU A 290 8.76 -13.93 14.81
N ALA A 291 9.93 -14.53 14.57
CA ALA A 291 10.92 -14.00 13.63
C ALA A 291 10.36 -13.86 12.20
N LEU A 292 9.47 -14.78 11.79
CA LEU A 292 8.82 -14.76 10.47
C LEU A 292 7.82 -13.61 10.30
N ALA A 293 7.34 -13.01 11.39
CA ALA A 293 6.41 -11.87 11.34
C ALA A 293 7.14 -10.53 11.12
N ALA A 294 8.43 -10.43 11.47
CA ALA A 294 9.18 -9.18 11.38
C ALA A 294 9.20 -8.54 9.99
N PRO A 295 9.42 -9.28 8.87
CA PRO A 295 9.38 -8.71 7.53
C PRO A 295 8.02 -8.12 7.18
N THR A 296 6.93 -8.76 7.60
CA THR A 296 5.55 -8.29 7.41
C THR A 296 5.31 -6.96 8.12
N VAL A 297 5.68 -6.84 9.39
CA VAL A 297 5.51 -5.60 10.16
C VAL A 297 6.39 -4.48 9.59
N ALA A 298 7.62 -4.79 9.18
CA ALA A 298 8.52 -3.82 8.55
C ALA A 298 7.95 -3.29 7.21
N ALA A 299 7.41 -4.18 6.37
CA ALA A 299 6.79 -3.83 5.09
C ALA A 299 5.54 -2.95 5.28
N MET A 300 4.62 -3.37 6.15
CA MET A 300 3.38 -2.64 6.38
C MET A 300 3.64 -1.28 7.06
N SER A 301 4.59 -1.22 7.99
CA SER A 301 5.00 0.03 8.62
C SER A 301 5.70 0.98 7.62
N LEU A 302 6.39 0.47 6.61
CA LEU A 302 6.87 1.32 5.51
C LEU A 302 5.69 1.96 4.76
N GLY A 303 4.66 1.18 4.41
CA GLY A 303 3.49 1.69 3.69
C GLY A 303 2.78 2.85 4.42
N ILE A 304 2.52 2.68 5.72
CA ILE A 304 1.80 3.67 6.53
C ILE A 304 2.62 4.96 6.78
N ASN A 305 3.96 4.90 6.73
CA ASN A 305 4.83 6.07 6.90
C ASN A 305 5.19 6.74 5.56
N LEU A 306 5.42 5.96 4.51
CA LEU A 306 5.88 6.43 3.22
C LEU A 306 4.81 7.26 2.49
N MET A 307 3.55 6.81 2.56
CA MET A 307 2.47 7.49 1.82
C MET A 307 2.23 8.93 2.26
N PRO A 308 2.06 9.23 3.56
CA PRO A 308 1.95 10.62 4.00
C PRO A 308 3.18 11.46 3.60
N ALA A 309 4.39 10.91 3.69
CA ALA A 309 5.62 11.64 3.33
C ALA A 309 5.64 12.02 1.84
N PHE A 310 5.28 11.07 0.98
CA PHE A 310 5.20 11.25 -0.47
C PHE A 310 4.08 12.21 -0.87
N LEU A 311 2.89 12.06 -0.29
CA LEU A 311 1.74 12.89 -0.61
C LEU A 311 1.95 14.34 -0.17
N ASP A 312 2.58 14.56 0.99
CA ASP A 312 2.97 15.90 1.43
C ASP A 312 3.97 16.54 0.45
N GLN A 313 4.92 15.78 -0.12
CA GLN A 313 5.81 16.30 -1.16
C GLN A 313 5.02 16.66 -2.44
N LYS A 314 4.12 15.80 -2.91
CA LYS A 314 3.34 16.02 -4.13
C LYS A 314 2.39 17.22 -4.01
N MET A 315 1.64 17.29 -2.92
CA MET A 315 0.71 18.39 -2.62
C MET A 315 1.39 19.76 -2.71
N ARG A 316 2.65 19.87 -2.29
CA ARG A 316 3.37 21.14 -2.18
C ARG A 316 4.19 21.52 -3.40
N THR A 317 4.51 20.53 -4.23
CA THR A 317 5.27 20.76 -5.47
C THR A 317 4.37 20.91 -6.68
N LEU A 318 3.12 20.44 -6.63
CA LEU A 318 2.14 20.55 -7.71
C LEU A 318 1.17 21.71 -7.52
N PRO A 319 0.70 22.35 -8.61
CA PRO A 319 -0.34 23.36 -8.52
C PRO A 319 -1.66 22.73 -8.06
N ALA A 320 -2.47 23.49 -7.31
CA ALA A 320 -3.75 23.03 -6.78
C ALA A 320 -4.70 22.55 -7.88
N GLN A 321 -4.69 23.26 -9.02
CA GLN A 321 -5.37 22.90 -10.26
C GLN A 321 -4.38 23.10 -11.40
N PHE A 322 -4.42 22.19 -12.37
CA PHE A 322 -3.68 22.37 -13.60
C PHE A 322 -4.50 23.23 -14.56
N ASP A 323 -3.83 24.15 -15.25
CA ASP A 323 -4.45 24.90 -16.33
C ASP A 323 -4.80 23.95 -17.49
N ALA A 324 -5.77 24.29 -18.33
CA ALA A 324 -6.18 23.48 -19.48
C ALA A 324 -5.02 23.22 -20.45
N ASN A 325 -4.03 24.13 -20.48
CA ASN A 325 -2.82 24.02 -21.30
C ASN A 325 -1.67 23.26 -20.60
N TYR A 326 -1.82 22.88 -19.33
CA TYR A 326 -0.74 22.27 -18.55
C TYR A 326 -0.38 20.86 -19.03
N SER A 327 -1.36 20.15 -19.57
CA SER A 327 -1.22 18.80 -20.14
C SER A 327 -1.15 18.81 -21.66
N ALA A 328 -0.79 19.93 -22.31
CA ALA A 328 -0.61 20.01 -23.77
C ALA A 328 0.63 19.22 -24.25
N LEU A 329 0.75 17.98 -23.79
CA LEU A 329 1.29 16.88 -24.56
C LEU A 329 0.44 16.81 -25.84
N PRO A 330 1.05 16.86 -27.02
CA PRO A 330 0.35 16.54 -28.25
C PRO A 330 -0.28 15.16 -28.06
N THR A 331 -1.61 15.06 -28.05
CA THR A 331 -2.22 13.74 -28.14
C THR A 331 -1.84 13.15 -29.49
N HIS A 332 -1.84 11.82 -29.63
CA HIS A 332 -1.58 11.17 -30.93
C HIS A 332 -2.49 11.72 -32.06
N ARG A 333 -3.66 12.26 -31.67
CA ARG A 333 -4.62 12.94 -32.53
C ARG A 333 -4.13 14.33 -32.95
N ASP A 334 -3.60 15.11 -32.02
CA ASP A 334 -3.01 16.43 -32.31
C ASP A 334 -1.77 16.31 -33.19
N VAL A 335 -0.91 15.31 -32.99
CA VAL A 335 0.26 15.07 -33.86
C VAL A 335 -0.18 14.70 -35.28
N LYS A 336 -1.22 13.87 -35.41
CA LYS A 336 -1.78 13.49 -36.70
C LYS A 336 -2.41 14.69 -37.41
N GLU A 337 -3.23 15.48 -36.72
CA GLU A 337 -3.84 16.71 -37.27
C GLU A 337 -2.80 17.81 -37.57
N LEU A 338 -1.73 17.94 -36.77
CA LEU A 338 -0.62 18.86 -37.05
C LEU A 338 0.23 18.39 -38.24
N SER A 339 0.40 17.07 -38.42
CA SER A 339 1.07 16.50 -39.58
C SER A 339 0.22 16.63 -40.86
N GLU A 340 -1.10 16.48 -40.75
CA GLU A 340 -2.04 16.57 -41.88
C GLU A 340 -2.36 18.03 -42.26
N SER A 341 -2.30 18.97 -41.32
CA SER A 341 -2.54 20.40 -41.57
C SER A 341 -1.32 21.17 -42.08
N GLY A 342 -0.14 20.55 -42.14
CA GLY A 342 1.10 21.18 -42.62
C GLY A 342 1.58 22.35 -41.74
N SER A 343 1.07 22.47 -40.51
CA SER A 343 1.31 23.59 -39.60
C SER A 343 2.36 23.28 -38.52
N MET A 344 3.28 22.37 -38.80
CA MET A 344 4.41 22.08 -37.91
C MET A 344 5.28 23.35 -37.75
N PRO A 345 5.59 23.77 -36.51
CA PRO A 345 6.54 24.85 -36.28
C PRO A 345 7.87 24.50 -36.93
N SER A 346 8.35 25.38 -37.82
CA SER A 346 9.66 25.26 -38.47
C SER A 346 10.75 25.04 -37.42
N GLY A 347 11.29 23.82 -37.34
CA GLY A 347 12.32 23.45 -36.37
C GLY A 347 12.08 22.16 -35.58
N VAL A 348 10.92 21.50 -35.74
CA VAL A 348 10.66 20.16 -35.19
C VAL A 348 10.48 19.20 -36.37
N THR A 349 11.45 18.32 -36.62
CA THR A 349 11.29 17.24 -37.60
C THR A 349 10.34 16.19 -37.04
N ALA A 350 9.49 15.60 -37.88
CA ALA A 350 8.57 14.52 -37.46
C ALA A 350 9.30 13.36 -36.77
N ASP A 351 10.57 13.13 -37.16
CA ASP A 351 11.45 12.12 -36.57
C ASP A 351 11.90 12.41 -35.12
N GLU A 352 11.86 13.66 -34.64
CA GLU A 352 12.24 14.01 -33.26
C GLU A 352 11.09 13.81 -32.24
N VAL A 353 9.84 13.73 -32.71
CA VAL A 353 8.64 13.55 -31.88
C VAL A 353 8.13 12.11 -31.94
N ALA A 354 8.51 11.35 -32.96
CA ALA A 354 8.21 9.94 -33.06
C ALA A 354 9.00 9.15 -32.01
N MET A 355 8.33 8.73 -30.93
CA MET A 355 8.75 7.50 -30.27
C MET A 355 8.84 6.38 -31.32
N PRO A 356 9.83 5.47 -31.23
CA PRO A 356 10.11 4.48 -32.26
C PRO A 356 8.82 3.79 -32.71
N GLU A 357 8.55 3.86 -34.02
CA GLU A 357 7.42 3.21 -34.65
C GLU A 357 7.38 1.74 -34.20
N ILE A 358 6.28 1.39 -33.54
CA ILE A 358 5.90 0.01 -33.34
C ILE A 358 5.67 -0.53 -34.76
N PRO A 359 6.34 -1.62 -35.19
CA PRO A 359 6.01 -2.23 -36.47
C PRO A 359 4.53 -2.55 -36.45
N GLU A 360 3.77 -1.96 -37.36
CA GLU A 360 2.40 -2.35 -37.62
C GLU A 360 2.44 -3.82 -38.07
N THR A 361 2.25 -4.74 -37.12
CA THR A 361 1.80 -6.08 -37.47
C THR A 361 0.41 -5.88 -38.04
N SER A 362 0.30 -6.00 -39.36
CA SER A 362 -0.95 -6.05 -40.10
C SER A 362 -1.84 -7.13 -39.49
N VAL A 363 -2.76 -6.71 -38.62
CA VAL A 363 -3.87 -7.55 -38.20
C VAL A 363 -4.88 -7.43 -39.33
N ASP A 364 -4.95 -8.49 -40.14
CA ASP A 364 -5.97 -8.65 -41.16
C ASP A 364 -7.35 -8.43 -40.53
N GLU A 365 -8.16 -7.60 -41.19
CA GLU A 365 -9.54 -7.29 -40.82
C GLU A 365 -10.33 -8.58 -40.55
N GLU A 366 -10.69 -8.84 -39.29
CA GLU A 366 -11.68 -9.86 -38.98
C GLU A 366 -13.06 -9.44 -39.51
N PRO A 367 -13.82 -10.34 -40.15
CA PRO A 367 -15.11 -10.01 -40.72
C PRO A 367 -16.14 -9.75 -39.61
N ASN A 368 -16.84 -8.65 -39.81
CA ASN A 368 -18.00 -8.17 -39.05
C ASN A 368 -19.09 -9.27 -38.99
N MET A 369 -19.09 -10.08 -37.93
CA MET A 369 -20.12 -11.10 -37.72
C MET A 369 -21.18 -10.57 -36.75
N SER A 370 -22.22 -9.96 -37.32
CA SER A 370 -23.46 -9.62 -36.61
C SER A 370 -24.16 -10.89 -36.14
N MET A 371 -24.14 -11.15 -34.83
CA MET A 371 -24.89 -12.25 -34.23
C MET A 371 -26.19 -11.72 -33.62
N ASN A 372 -27.25 -11.69 -34.44
CA ASN A 372 -28.62 -11.77 -33.95
C ASN A 372 -28.86 -13.22 -33.48
N MET A 373 -29.12 -13.43 -32.20
CA MET A 373 -29.89 -14.60 -31.78
C MET A 373 -30.75 -14.28 -30.55
N ILE A 374 -32.06 -14.35 -30.79
CA ILE A 374 -33.17 -14.38 -29.86
C ILE A 374 -33.21 -15.80 -29.24
N ALA A 375 -33.50 -15.91 -27.95
CA ALA A 375 -34.58 -16.74 -27.35
C ALA A 375 -34.25 -17.27 -25.94
N GLU A 376 -35.12 -16.90 -25.00
CA GLU A 376 -35.75 -17.74 -23.97
C GLU A 376 -34.91 -18.76 -23.18
N ILE A 377 -34.79 -18.52 -21.87
CA ILE A 377 -34.91 -19.59 -20.86
C ILE A 377 -35.75 -19.05 -19.69
N GLU A 378 -36.94 -19.64 -19.53
CA GLU A 378 -37.72 -19.67 -18.28
C GLU A 378 -36.97 -20.50 -17.22
N VAL A 379 -36.78 -19.96 -16.01
CA VAL A 379 -37.10 -20.57 -14.70
C VAL A 379 -37.42 -19.45 -13.72
#